data_AF-A0A6N7HQB0-F1
#
_entry.id   AF-A0A6N7HQB0-F1
#
_cell.length_a   1.000
_cell.length_b   1.000
_cell.length_c   1.000
_cell.angle_alpha   90.00
_cell.angle_beta   90.00
_cell.angle_gamma   90.00
#
_symmetry.space_group_name_H-M   'P 1'
#
loop_
_entity.id
_entity.type
_entity.pdbx_description
1 polymer ?
#
loop_
_entity_poly.entity_id
_entity_poly.type
_entity_poly.pdbx_seq_one_letter_code
_entity_poly.pdbx_strand_id
1 'polypeptide(L)'
;MAAALKRLVDTDGTGNVAPIGIRELQAQGITITGEHYRSRWDRSLVVIAEAEPATGTPSNEVLDGAAFVASRFPRPGPGGGYP
;
A
#
# COMPACT_ATOMS: atom_id res chain seq x y z
N MET A 1 -7.19 -2.40 18.67
CA MET A 1 -7.37 -3.16 17.41
C MET A 1 -6.57 -2.55 16.26
N ALA A 2 -6.84 -1.31 15.84
CA ALA A 2 -6.11 -0.66 14.73
C ALA A 2 -4.59 -0.46 14.96
N ALA A 3 -4.16 -0.12 16.18
CA ALA A 3 -2.73 -0.01 16.50
C ALA A 3 -1.97 -1.35 16.49
N ALA A 4 -2.66 -2.46 16.80
CA ALA A 4 -2.09 -3.80 16.73
C ALA A 4 -1.94 -4.24 15.26
N LEU A 5 -2.95 -3.92 14.43
CA LEU A 5 -2.87 -4.11 12.98
C LEU A 5 -1.72 -3.29 12.37
N LYS A 6 -1.59 -2.01 12.75
CA LYS A 6 -0.46 -1.17 12.29
C LYS A 6 0.89 -1.81 12.59
N ARG A 7 1.10 -2.25 13.84
CA ARG A 7 2.35 -2.93 14.22
C ARG A 7 2.61 -4.21 13.44
N LEU A 8 1.56 -4.99 13.18
CA LEU A 8 1.65 -6.23 12.42
C LEU A 8 1.99 -5.96 10.94
N VAL A 9 1.40 -4.93 10.34
CA VAL A 9 1.63 -4.57 8.93
C VAL A 9 2.98 -3.87 8.74
N ASP A 10 3.44 -3.05 9.68
CA ASP A 10 4.77 -2.41 9.61
C ASP A 10 5.94 -3.40 9.83
N THR A 11 5.64 -4.70 9.98
CA THR A 11 6.65 -5.76 10.04
C THR A 11 6.63 -6.51 8.72
N ASP A 12 7.74 -6.46 7.98
CA ASP A 12 7.90 -7.13 6.70
C ASP A 12 7.67 -8.65 6.82
N GLY A 13 7.04 -9.24 5.80
CA GLY A 13 6.88 -10.70 5.70
C GLY A 13 5.81 -11.32 6.60
N THR A 14 4.94 -10.53 7.25
CA THR A 14 3.91 -11.07 8.16
C THR A 14 2.70 -11.70 7.45
N GLY A 15 2.61 -11.59 6.12
CA GLY A 15 1.58 -12.27 5.31
C GLY A 15 0.13 -11.93 5.70
N ASN A 16 -0.08 -10.78 6.35
CA ASN A 16 -1.32 -10.48 7.05
C ASN A 16 -2.44 -9.88 6.17
N VAL A 17 -2.15 -9.61 4.91
CA VAL A 17 -3.13 -9.21 3.90
C VAL A 17 -2.90 -10.12 2.71
N ALA A 18 -3.91 -10.90 2.31
CA ALA A 18 -3.90 -11.55 1.00
C ALA A 18 -3.92 -10.40 -0.02
N PRO A 19 -2.83 -10.14 -0.74
CA PRO A 19 -2.74 -8.94 -1.54
C PRO A 19 -3.69 -9.10 -2.73
N ILE A 20 -4.81 -8.38 -2.70
CA ILE A 20 -5.77 -8.39 -3.80
C ILE A 20 -5.04 -7.75 -4.99
N GLY A 21 -4.86 -8.51 -6.07
CA GLY A 21 -4.24 -7.98 -7.29
C GLY A 21 -2.73 -8.25 -7.45
N ILE A 22 -2.00 -8.79 -6.46
CA ILE A 22 -0.54 -9.01 -6.65
C ILE A 22 -0.26 -10.01 -7.76
N ARG A 23 -1.10 -11.04 -7.92
CA ARG A 23 -0.93 -11.99 -9.02
C ARG A 23 -1.14 -11.33 -10.38
N GLU A 24 -2.11 -10.43 -10.47
CA GLU A 24 -2.40 -9.64 -11.67
C GLU A 24 -1.28 -8.63 -11.98
N LEU A 25 -0.66 -8.03 -10.96
CA LEU A 25 0.50 -7.15 -11.10
C LEU A 25 1.76 -7.93 -11.51
N GLN A 26 2.00 -9.09 -10.90
CA GLN A 26 3.10 -10.00 -11.28
C GLN A 26 2.93 -10.51 -12.72
N ALA A 27 1.70 -10.82 -13.14
CA ALA A 27 1.40 -11.20 -14.52
C ALA A 27 1.71 -10.07 -15.52
N GLN A 28 1.73 -8.81 -15.07
CA GLN A 28 2.14 -7.65 -15.84
C GLN A 28 3.65 -7.31 -15.68
N GLY A 29 4.42 -8.18 -15.02
CA GLY A 29 5.85 -7.99 -14.80
C GLY A 29 6.21 -7.03 -13.66
N ILE A 30 5.24 -6.62 -12.84
CA ILE A 30 5.45 -5.72 -11.71
C ILE A 30 5.77 -6.56 -10.46
N THR A 31 6.95 -6.35 -9.90
CA THR A 31 7.36 -6.99 -8.65
C THR A 31 7.07 -6.04 -7.49
N ILE A 32 6.29 -6.50 -6.51
CA ILE A 32 6.11 -5.79 -5.25
C ILE A 32 7.23 -6.18 -4.30
N THR A 33 8.05 -5.20 -3.92
CA THR A 33 9.22 -5.35 -3.05
C THR A 33 8.91 -4.91 -1.61
N GLY A 34 8.03 -3.93 -1.46
CA GLY A 34 7.75 -3.29 -0.17
C GLY A 34 8.74 -2.17 0.19
N GLU A 35 9.70 -1.84 -0.68
CA GLU A 35 10.71 -0.81 -0.39
C GLU A 35 10.11 0.60 -0.23
N HIS A 36 9.08 0.95 -1.01
CA HIS A 36 8.39 2.24 -0.95
C HIS A 36 7.03 2.11 -0.28
N TYR A 37 7.08 1.81 1.01
CA TYR A 37 5.91 1.53 1.85
C TYR A 37 5.59 2.71 2.79
N ARG A 38 4.29 2.94 3.03
CA ARG A 38 3.84 3.84 4.09
C ARG A 38 2.52 3.40 4.71
N SER A 39 2.47 3.45 6.04
CA SER A 39 1.23 3.31 6.80
C SER A 39 0.80 4.61 7.47
N ARG A 40 -0.52 4.82 7.52
CA ARG A 40 -1.15 5.90 8.29
C ARG A 40 -2.27 5.31 9.13
N TRP A 41 -2.32 5.71 10.39
CA TRP A 41 -3.45 5.44 11.26
C TRP A 41 -4.33 6.69 11.43
N ASP A 42 -5.64 6.51 11.32
CA ASP A 42 -6.64 7.53 11.56
C ASP A 42 -7.86 6.94 12.29
N ARG A 43 -7.87 7.07 13.62
CA ARG A 43 -8.94 6.56 14.51
C ARG A 43 -9.25 5.07 14.28
N SER A 44 -10.25 4.77 13.46
CA SER A 44 -10.72 3.41 13.16
C SER A 44 -10.23 2.89 11.79
N LEU A 45 -9.42 3.67 11.07
CA LEU A 45 -8.88 3.33 9.76
C LEU A 45 -7.35 3.17 9.84
N VAL A 46 -6.84 2.14 9.18
CA VAL A 46 -5.42 2.00 8.84
C VAL A 46 -5.35 2.02 7.31
N VAL A 47 -4.54 2.92 6.76
CA VAL A 47 -4.23 2.98 5.33
C VAL A 47 -2.79 2.51 5.16
N ILE A 48 -2.60 1.64 4.18
CA ILE A 48 -1.31 1.07 3.80
C ILE A 48 -1.17 1.35 2.32
N ALA A 49 -0.05 1.95 1.95
CA ALA A 49 0.26 2.30 0.59
C ALA A 49 1.66 1.78 0.24
N GLU A 50 1.76 1.19 -0.94
CA GLU A 50 3.00 0.72 -1.53
C GLU A 50 3.07 1.28 -2.95
N ALA A 51 4.27 1.66 -3.37
CA ALA A 51 4.53 2.16 -4.71
C ALA A 51 5.64 1.35 -5.36
N GLU A 52 5.44 0.99 -6.62
CA GLU A 52 6.45 0.28 -7.41
C GLU A 52 6.49 0.85 -8.83
N PRO A 53 7.64 0.80 -9.51
CA PRO A 53 7.73 1.12 -10.92
C PRO A 53 6.84 0.16 -11.73
N ALA A 54 5.78 0.70 -12.35
CA ALA A 54 5.06 -0.02 -13.40
C ALA A 54 5.87 -0.05 -14.71
N THR A 55 6.55 1.06 -15.02
CA THR A 55 7.43 1.23 -16.18
C THR A 55 8.54 2.24 -15.88
N GLY A 56 9.67 2.13 -16.57
CA GLY A 56 10.78 3.08 -16.46
C GLY A 56 11.53 2.99 -15.13
N THR A 57 12.23 4.07 -14.78
CA THR A 57 13.09 4.14 -13.59
C THR A 57 12.81 5.43 -12.80
N PRO A 58 11.61 5.56 -12.17
CA PRO A 58 11.35 6.69 -11.28
C PRO A 58 12.34 6.70 -10.11
N SER A 59 12.62 7.89 -9.56
CA SER A 59 13.48 7.99 -8.38
C SER A 59 12.75 7.47 -7.13
N ASN A 60 13.54 7.01 -6.15
CA ASN A 60 13.01 6.58 -4.85
C ASN A 60 12.16 7.68 -4.19
N GLU A 61 12.56 8.94 -4.31
CA GLU A 61 11.79 10.08 -3.77
C GLU A 61 10.40 10.19 -4.40
N VAL A 62 10.27 9.91 -5.70
CA VAL A 62 8.97 9.92 -6.38
C VAL A 62 8.09 8.76 -5.88
N LEU A 63 8.66 7.57 -5.71
CA LEU A 63 7.93 6.40 -5.22
C LEU A 63 7.50 6.57 -3.76
N ASP A 64 8.38 7.09 -2.90
CA ASP A 64 8.08 7.43 -1.50
C ASP A 64 7.00 8.52 -1.41
N GLY A 65 7.07 9.51 -2.31
CA GLY A 65 6.06 10.56 -2.46
C GLY A 65 4.70 10.00 -2.86
N ALA A 66 4.67 9.05 -3.80
CA ALA A 66 3.44 8.38 -4.23
C ALA A 66 2.82 7.58 -3.08
N ALA A 67 3.61 6.77 -2.37
CA ALA A 67 3.17 6.03 -1.19
C ALA A 67 2.65 6.99 -0.09
N PHE A 68 3.30 8.15 0.08
CA PHE A 68 2.82 9.19 0.99
C PHE A 68 1.44 9.72 0.62
N VAL A 69 1.24 10.15 -0.63
CA VAL A 69 -0.05 10.70 -1.07
C VAL A 69 -1.16 9.66 -0.93
N ALA A 70 -0.90 8.42 -1.37
CA ALA A 70 -1.86 7.32 -1.26
C ALA A 70 -2.23 7.00 0.20
N SER A 71 -1.27 7.09 1.14
CA SER A 71 -1.55 6.89 2.57
C SER A 71 -2.52 7.92 3.19
N ARG A 72 -2.77 9.04 2.49
CA ARG A 72 -3.69 10.10 2.92
C ARG A 72 -5.11 9.92 2.40
N PHE A 73 -5.38 8.91 1.58
CA PHE A 73 -6.72 8.70 1.05
C PHE A 73 -7.76 8.52 2.15
N PRO A 74 -8.97 9.09 1.97
CA PRO A 74 -10.04 8.95 2.93
C PRO A 74 -10.54 7.51 2.96
N ARG A 75 -11.37 7.20 3.95
CA ARG A 75 -12.06 5.92 4.02
C ARG A 75 -12.86 5.69 2.71
N PRO A 76 -12.78 4.50 2.09
CA PRO A 76 -13.63 4.18 0.95
C PRO A 76 -15.11 4.38 1.31
N GLY A 77 -15.87 4.98 0.40
CA GLY A 77 -17.31 5.18 0.59
C GLY A 77 -18.08 3.86 0.70
N PRO A 78 -19.33 3.89 1.19
CA PRO A 78 -20.19 2.70 1.22
C PRO A 78 -20.46 2.26 -0.22
N GLY A 79 -19.75 1.23 -0.68
CA GLY A 79 -19.84 0.73 -2.06
C GLY A 79 -18.55 0.13 -2.62
N GLY A 80 -17.38 0.42 -2.04
CA GLY A 80 -16.11 -0.25 -2.39
C GLY A 80 -15.60 -0.07 -3.84
N GLY A 81 -16.34 0.60 -4.72
CA GLY A 81 -15.91 0.98 -6.05
C GLY A 81 -15.26 2.36 -6.01
N TYR A 82 -14.01 2.43 -6.47
CA TYR A 82 -13.44 3.69 -6.97
C TYR A 82 -14.26 4.14 -8.20
N PRO A 83 -14.43 5.45 -8.47
CA PRO A 83 -14.93 5.90 -9.78
C PRO A 83 -14.02 5.42 -10.92
#